data_AF-A0A0A1ZT51-F1
#
_entry.id   AF-A0A0A1ZT51-F1
#
_cell.length_a   1.000
_cell.length_b   1.000
_cell.length_c   1.000
_cell.angle_alpha   90.00
_cell.angle_beta   90.00
_cell.angle_gamma   90.00
#
_symmetry.space_group_name_H-M   'P 1'
#
loop_
_entity.id
_entity.type
_entity.pdbx_description
1 polymer ?
#
loop_
_entity_poly.entity_id
_entity_poly.type
_entity_poly.pdbx_seq_one_letter_code
_entity_poly.pdbx_strand_id
1 'polypeptide(L)' 'MNKKAVFNYIKTPCGQAKYIKLESNKTLLGKFRLIWFVLIASIRDWNIKV' A
#
# COMPACT_ATOMS: atom_id res chain seq x y z
N MET A 1 9.05 -7.15 0.17
CA MET A 1 8.64 -5.98 0.99
C MET A 1 7.91 -6.53 2.20
N ASN A 2 8.23 -6.09 3.41
CA ASN A 2 7.60 -6.63 4.62
C ASN A 2 6.19 -6.00 4.81
N LYS A 3 5.14 -6.84 4.86
CA LYS A 3 3.75 -6.39 4.98
C LYS A 3 3.49 -5.54 6.22
N LYS A 4 4.15 -5.83 7.34
CA LYS A 4 4.01 -5.05 8.58
C LYS A 4 4.51 -3.62 8.42
N ALA A 5 5.62 -3.42 7.71
CA ALA A 5 6.14 -2.08 7.45
C ALA A 5 5.15 -1.27 6.61
N VAL A 6 4.54 -1.88 5.58
CA VAL A 6 3.55 -1.21 4.72
C VAL A 6 2.29 -0.85 5.49
N PHE A 7 1.78 -1.75 6.35
CA PHE A 7 0.58 -1.50 7.14
C PHE A 7 0.79 -0.46 8.26
N ASN A 8 2.04 -0.19 8.66
CA ASN A 8 2.34 0.95 9.54
C ASN A 8 2.15 2.30 8.83
N TYR A 9 2.39 2.37 7.51
CA TYR A 9 2.17 3.57 6.72
C TYR A 9 0.74 3.69 6.20
N ILE A 10 0.14 2.56 5.79
CA ILE A 10 -1.24 2.48 5.31
C ILE A 10 -2.12 1.99 6.47
N LYS A 11 -2.59 2.94 7.26
CA LYS A 11 -3.35 2.66 8.49
C LYS A 11 -4.81 2.33 8.17
N THR A 12 -5.33 2.84 7.06
CA THR A 12 -6.71 2.61 6.65
C THR A 12 -6.96 1.15 6.19
N PRO A 13 -8.06 0.51 6.64
CA PRO A 13 -8.39 -0.86 6.25
C PRO A 13 -8.69 -0.99 4.75
N CYS A 14 -9.26 0.06 4.14
CA CYS A 14 -9.50 0.08 2.69
C CYS A 14 -8.19 0.11 1.88
N GLY A 15 -7.16 0.79 2.39
CA GLY A 15 -5.83 0.85 1.79
C GLY A 15 -5.09 -0.49 1.90
N GLN A 16 -5.18 -1.16 3.05
CA GLN A 16 -4.60 -2.48 3.27
C GLN A 16 -5.24 -3.55 2.37
N ALA A 17 -6.58 -3.56 2.25
CA ALA A 17 -7.27 -4.46 1.34
C ALA A 17 -6.87 -4.24 -0.13
N LYS A 18 -6.71 -2.97 -0.53
CA LYS A 18 -6.25 -2.61 -1.87
C LYS A 18 -4.80 -3.04 -2.10
N TYR A 19 -3.92 -2.88 -1.12
CA TYR A 19 -2.54 -3.37 -1.18
C TYR A 19 -2.50 -4.88 -1.41
N ILE A 20 -3.25 -5.68 -0.66
CA ILE A 20 -3.29 -7.14 -0.82
C ILE A 20 -3.76 -7.53 -2.23
N LYS A 21 -4.76 -6.83 -2.76
CA LYS A 21 -5.29 -7.06 -4.11
C LYS A 21 -4.26 -6.72 -5.21
N LEU A 22 -3.47 -5.66 -5.01
CA LEU A 22 -2.38 -5.30 -5.91
C LEU A 22 -1.17 -6.22 -5.75
N GLU A 23 -0.87 -6.68 -4.54
CA GLU A 23 0.28 -7.57 -4.25
C GLU A 23 0.09 -8.95 -4.90
N SER A 24 -1.16 -9.42 -4.96
CA SER A 24 -1.49 -10.68 -5.61
C SER A 24 -1.26 -10.66 -7.14
N ASN A 25 -1.02 -9.50 -7.75
CA ASN A 25 -0.67 -9.40 -9.17
C ASN A 25 0.82 -9.68 -9.39
N LYS A 26 1.14 -10.73 -10.17
CA LYS A 26 2.53 -11.14 -10.46
C LYS A 26 3.24 -10.32 -11.55
N THR A 27 2.51 -9.49 -12.29
CA THR A 27 3.05 -8.72 -13.42
C THR A 27 4.00 -7.61 -12.96
N LEU A 28 5.12 -7.41 -13.69
CA LEU A 28 6.09 -6.34 -13.43
C LEU A 28 5.44 -4.94 -13.37
N LEU A 29 4.52 -4.67 -14.28
CA LEU A 29 3.73 -3.43 -14.31
C LEU A 29 2.82 -3.29 -13.08
N GLY A 30 2.28 -4.41 -12.59
CA GLY A 30 1.46 -4.47 -11.37
C GLY A 30 2.28 -4.16 -10.11
N LYS A 31 3.52 -4.66 -10.04
CA LYS A 31 4.46 -4.33 -8.95
C LYS A 31 4.84 -2.86 -8.96
N PHE A 32 5.09 -2.27 -10.13
CA PHE A 32 5.37 -0.84 -10.24
C PHE A 32 4.20 0.00 -9.75
N ARG A 33 2.97 -0.33 -10.19
CA ARG A 33 1.74 0.32 -9.73
C ARG A 33 1.52 0.15 -8.22
N LEU A 34 1.89 -1.01 -7.66
CA LEU A 34 1.84 -1.25 -6.22
C LEU A 34 2.81 -0.34 -5.46
N ILE A 35 4.06 -0.23 -5.89
CA ILE A 35 5.05 0.66 -5.25
C ILE A 35 4.58 2.11 -5.30
N TRP A 36 4.09 2.56 -6.47
CA TRP A 36 3.52 3.90 -6.64
C TRP A 36 2.31 4.14 -5.73
N PHE A 37 1.41 3.15 -5.64
CA PHE A 37 0.26 3.21 -4.75
C PHE A 37 0.70 3.32 -3.28
N VAL A 38 1.66 2.50 -2.84
CA VAL A 38 2.17 2.55 -1.46
C VAL A 38 2.78 3.92 -1.17
N LEU A 39 3.57 4.49 -2.06
CA LEU A 39 4.16 5.83 -1.85
C LEU A 39 3.08 6.91 -1.64
N ILE A 40 2.08 6.97 -2.52
CA ILE A 40 0.99 7.96 -2.41
C ILE A 40 0.12 7.69 -1.17
N ALA A 41 -0.24 6.43 -0.94
CA ALA A 41 -1.04 6.04 0.21
C ALA A 41 -0.31 6.37 1.52
N SER A 42 0.98 6.08 1.62
CA SER A 42 1.81 6.40 2.79
C SER A 42 1.84 7.89 3.07
N ILE A 43 2.02 8.74 2.05
CA ILE A 43 2.04 10.20 2.20
C ILE A 43 0.67 10.72 2.65
N ARG A 44 -0.42 10.18 2.07
CA ARG A 44 -1.78 10.61 2.37
C ARG A 44 -2.24 10.14 3.77
N ASP A 45 -1.96 8.89 4.12
CA ASP A 45 -2.26 8.31 5.44
C ASP A 45 -1.29 8.82 6.53
N TRP A 46 -0.11 9.35 6.19
CA TRP A 46 0.78 9.99 7.17
C TRP A 46 0.07 11.09 7.94
N ASN A 47 -0.73 11.89 7.22
CA ASN A 47 -1.49 13.00 7.81
C ASN A 47 -2.84 12.55 8.42
N ILE A 48 -3.20 11.28 8.27
CA ILE A 48 -4.38 10.69 8.93
C ILE A 48 -3.94 10.25 10.33
N LYS A 49 -4.45 10.97 11.33
CA LYS A 49 -4.51 10.47 12.71
C LYS A 49 -5.55 9.35 12.74
N VAL A 50 -5.07 8.11 12.79
CA VAL A 50 -5.86 6.95 13.26
C VAL A 50 -5.74 6.90 14.76
#